data_AF-A0A5C5A0G2-F1
#
_entry.id   AF-A0A5C5A0G2-F1
#
_cell.length_a   1.000
_cell.length_b   1.000
_cell.length_c   1.000
_cell.angle_alpha   90.00
_cell.angle_beta   90.00
_cell.angle_gamma   90.00
#
_symmetry.space_group_name_H-M   'P 1'
#
loop_
_entity.id
_entity.type
_entity.pdbx_description
1 polymer ?
#
loop_
_entity_poly.entity_id
_entity_poly.type
_entity_poly.pdbx_seq_one_letter_code
_entity_poly.pdbx_strand_id
1 'polypeptide(L)'
;MGKAHQKIAITMMIGTLSFAAFGCEAEKKAINSNATQESKEEQIDPVVEKQMKETEKNGNSVGNSSNKGKMAESNGWVYYAVNGDKNTGGIYRTKDQFQTSERVVEGVNASYINIKNKALYFIHTDEEKNAGLSSLMKYDISNKKLDTLKADTNYVYIKDQTLFYPKKYSEHGGFDIVGVAKINLKTGQEEEAAFKNSGWSRTIDDSILHWNKNRGTQMTKDNKTWSKENYATISSATYNNEKLYAVVDFSLPFETNEAEHGIYEIDVQQNNEKLLVKDALQMNVKGDTFYYLKKDGVYKKKINGGNEKVIYNKAVEPTKSYLYFVAGDMYLYTDNGTIMNLDTKKSNEVKDKKLADNVMLQKVWNAQKELTNVQMAALTGNPKRVGDFSYGELVNPIYNKKDNLETTLSTYFSKSFIAEYMKSKYIKELNGKMHYAIGDPGSKAATKFTKIISAELKDGKIKAQVETYNDYDNVTEKVEVEFIYENNQWVINNMPRFGLS
;
A
#
# COMPACT_ATOMS: atom_id res chain seq x y z
N MET A 1 51.03 -26.24 19.31
CA MET A 1 52.46 -25.89 19.44
C MET A 1 53.04 -25.64 18.05
N GLY A 2 53.47 -24.40 17.77
CA GLY A 2 54.41 -24.00 16.71
C GLY A 2 54.02 -24.24 15.24
N LYS A 3 54.36 -23.41 14.25
CA LYS A 3 55.03 -22.11 14.13
C LYS A 3 54.62 -21.59 12.75
N ALA A 4 54.39 -20.28 12.62
CA ALA A 4 54.41 -19.59 11.33
C ALA A 4 55.84 -19.63 10.74
N HIS A 5 55.97 -19.47 9.41
CA HIS A 5 56.85 -18.48 8.77
C HIS A 5 56.71 -18.45 7.23
N GLN A 6 56.75 -17.22 6.71
CA GLN A 6 56.75 -16.76 5.32
C GLN A 6 58.03 -17.15 4.55
N LYS A 7 57.96 -17.12 3.20
CA LYS A 7 58.91 -16.44 2.28
C LYS A 7 58.39 -16.53 0.83
N ILE A 8 57.99 -15.42 0.20
CA ILE A 8 58.73 -14.48 -0.70
C ILE A 8 58.87 -14.96 -2.16
N ALA A 9 58.12 -14.24 -3.03
CA ALA A 9 58.40 -13.61 -4.34
C ALA A 9 59.37 -14.19 -5.41
N ILE A 10 59.14 -13.70 -6.65
CA ILE A 10 60.01 -13.51 -7.85
C ILE A 10 59.48 -14.31 -9.05
N THR A 11 59.40 -13.87 -10.31
CA THR A 11 59.56 -12.58 -11.05
C THR A 11 59.09 -12.84 -12.49
N MET A 12 58.59 -11.80 -13.18
CA MET A 12 58.21 -11.82 -14.60
C MET A 12 59.42 -12.04 -15.53
N MET A 13 59.21 -12.73 -16.66
CA MET A 13 60.14 -12.69 -17.79
C MET A 13 59.36 -12.47 -19.10
N ILE A 14 59.69 -11.36 -19.77
CA ILE A 14 59.23 -10.99 -21.11
C ILE A 14 60.17 -11.64 -22.12
N GLY A 15 59.63 -12.23 -23.19
CA GLY A 15 60.37 -12.71 -24.37
C GLY A 15 59.65 -12.32 -25.66
N THR A 16 60.40 -11.68 -26.56
CA THR A 16 60.04 -10.96 -27.80
C THR A 16 60.22 -11.79 -29.08
N LEU A 17 59.80 -11.18 -30.22
CA LEU A 17 60.07 -11.43 -31.67
C LEU A 17 58.97 -12.24 -32.42
N SER A 18 58.16 -11.67 -33.34
CA SER A 18 58.40 -10.95 -34.64
C SER A 18 59.02 -11.89 -35.70
N PHE A 19 58.64 -12.04 -36.97
CA PHE A 19 57.91 -11.30 -38.02
C PHE A 19 57.46 -12.31 -39.10
N ALA A 20 56.42 -12.01 -39.90
CA ALA A 20 56.49 -12.05 -41.38
C ALA A 20 55.14 -11.66 -42.02
N ALA A 21 55.21 -10.73 -42.98
CA ALA A 21 54.12 -10.19 -43.77
C ALA A 21 54.19 -10.72 -45.21
N PHE A 22 53.02 -10.98 -45.80
CA PHE A 22 52.62 -10.95 -47.23
C PHE A 22 51.12 -11.33 -47.19
N GLY A 23 50.11 -10.69 -47.76
CA GLY A 23 49.96 -9.59 -48.73
C GLY A 23 48.68 -9.89 -49.52
N CYS A 24 47.63 -9.08 -49.35
CA CYS A 24 46.45 -8.82 -50.21
C CYS A 24 45.14 -8.74 -49.43
N GLU A 25 44.53 -7.56 -49.49
CA GLU A 25 43.24 -7.19 -48.96
C GLU A 25 42.09 -7.87 -49.72
N ALA A 26 41.15 -8.44 -48.97
CA ALA A 26 39.73 -8.43 -49.31
C ALA A 26 38.91 -8.45 -48.00
N GLU A 27 37.92 -7.58 -47.95
CA GLU A 27 37.34 -7.00 -46.74
C GLU A 27 36.44 -7.90 -45.87
N LYS A 28 36.55 -7.64 -44.56
CA LYS A 28 35.49 -7.49 -43.54
C LYS A 28 34.61 -8.71 -43.18
N LYS A 29 35.00 -9.33 -42.06
CA LYS A 29 34.09 -9.56 -40.91
C LYS A 29 34.89 -9.38 -39.61
N ALA A 30 34.84 -8.17 -39.05
CA ALA A 30 35.41 -7.89 -37.73
C ALA A 30 34.52 -8.54 -36.65
N ILE A 31 35.01 -9.64 -36.08
CA ILE A 31 34.59 -10.12 -34.77
C ILE A 31 35.35 -9.25 -33.76
N ASN A 32 34.69 -8.27 -33.16
CA ASN A 32 35.25 -7.57 -32.01
C ASN A 32 34.89 -8.33 -30.73
N SER A 33 35.84 -9.14 -30.29
CA SER A 33 36.02 -9.53 -28.90
C SER A 33 36.45 -8.31 -28.08
N ASN A 34 35.61 -7.88 -27.15
CA ASN A 34 35.95 -7.30 -25.83
C ASN A 34 34.81 -6.37 -25.40
N ALA A 35 33.86 -6.94 -24.65
CA ALA A 35 33.07 -6.19 -23.69
C ALA A 35 33.21 -6.92 -22.36
N THR A 36 34.35 -6.73 -21.71
CA THR A 36 34.43 -6.88 -20.25
C THR A 36 33.50 -5.79 -19.70
N GLN A 37 32.23 -6.11 -19.50
CA GLN A 37 31.33 -5.31 -18.69
C GLN A 37 31.87 -5.38 -17.26
N GLU A 38 32.71 -4.41 -16.89
CA GLU A 38 32.80 -3.99 -15.50
C GLU A 38 31.38 -3.56 -15.08
N SER A 39 30.69 -4.44 -14.36
CA SER A 39 29.52 -4.05 -13.60
C SER A 39 30.00 -3.06 -12.55
N LYS A 40 29.90 -1.75 -12.84
CA LYS A 40 29.89 -0.76 -11.78
C LYS A 40 28.70 -1.13 -10.89
N GLU A 41 28.97 -1.70 -9.71
CA GLU A 41 27.99 -1.73 -8.64
C GLU A 41 27.51 -0.28 -8.46
N GLU A 42 26.24 -0.02 -8.75
CA GLU A 42 25.63 1.27 -8.43
C GLU A 42 25.74 1.46 -6.92
N GLN A 43 26.64 2.34 -6.50
CA GLN A 43 26.84 2.66 -5.10
C GLN A 43 25.55 3.31 -4.59
N ILE A 44 24.88 2.64 -3.65
CA ILE A 44 23.68 3.15 -2.99
C ILE A 44 24.04 4.45 -2.24
N ASP A 45 23.16 5.45 -2.32
CA ASP A 45 23.31 6.70 -1.58
C ASP A 45 23.48 6.42 -0.07
N PRO A 46 24.54 6.91 0.59
CA PRO A 46 24.80 6.65 2.02
C PRO A 46 23.63 7.03 2.95
N VAL A 47 22.83 8.05 2.59
CA VAL A 47 21.64 8.45 3.36
C VAL A 47 20.56 7.37 3.27
N VAL A 48 20.37 6.78 2.10
CA VAL A 48 19.44 5.68 1.87
C VAL A 48 19.92 4.42 2.58
N GLU A 49 21.22 4.12 2.53
CA GLU A 49 21.81 2.98 3.25
C GLU A 49 21.61 3.10 4.77
N LYS A 50 21.80 4.31 5.33
CA LYS A 50 21.52 4.58 6.75
C LYS A 50 20.04 4.36 7.08
N GLN A 51 19.13 4.87 6.25
CA GLN A 51 17.67 4.69 6.41
C GLN A 51 17.27 3.20 6.38
N MET A 52 17.91 2.39 5.52
CA MET A 52 17.68 0.94 5.47
C MET A 52 18.13 0.26 6.77
N LYS A 53 19.31 0.59 7.30
CA LYS A 53 19.80 0.07 8.58
C LYS A 53 18.91 0.45 9.77
N GLU A 54 18.32 1.65 9.76
CA GLU A 54 17.33 2.06 10.76
C GLU A 54 16.02 1.26 10.64
N THR A 55 15.58 0.98 9.41
CA THR A 55 14.39 0.16 9.14
C THR A 55 14.50 -1.25 9.75
N GLU A 56 15.68 -1.88 9.71
CA GLU A 56 15.92 -3.19 10.35
C GLU A 56 15.79 -3.15 11.89
N LYS A 57 16.10 -2.01 12.51
CA LYS A 57 15.89 -1.82 13.95
C LYS A 57 14.41 -1.71 14.28
N ASN A 58 13.66 -1.00 13.44
CA ASN A 58 12.24 -0.71 13.62
C ASN A 58 11.32 -1.84 13.11
N GLY A 59 11.87 -2.84 12.43
CA GLY A 59 11.08 -3.91 11.81
C GLY A 59 10.23 -3.48 10.61
N ASN A 60 9.95 -2.18 10.45
CA ASN A 60 9.51 -1.53 9.23
C ASN A 60 9.88 -0.04 9.28
N SER A 61 9.80 0.67 8.15
CA SER A 61 10.05 2.12 8.13
C SER A 61 8.83 2.88 8.67
N VAL A 62 9.07 4.02 9.32
CA VAL A 62 7.99 4.85 9.88
C VAL A 62 6.96 5.24 8.82
N GLY A 63 7.43 5.68 7.65
CA GLY A 63 6.55 6.06 6.55
C GLY A 63 5.72 4.89 6.01
N ASN A 64 6.30 3.67 5.94
CA ASN A 64 5.54 2.48 5.56
C ASN A 64 4.45 2.18 6.60
N SER A 65 4.78 2.16 7.88
CA SER A 65 3.84 1.91 8.97
C SER A 65 2.71 2.94 8.98
N SER A 66 3.02 4.22 8.76
CA SER A 66 2.01 5.26 8.63
C SER A 66 1.10 5.05 7.41
N ASN A 67 1.64 4.49 6.33
CA ASN A 67 0.91 4.09 5.12
C ASN A 67 0.33 2.68 5.23
N LYS A 68 -0.21 2.30 6.39
CA LYS A 68 -0.82 0.97 6.68
C LYS A 68 0.14 -0.22 6.65
N GLY A 69 1.44 -0.01 6.43
CA GLY A 69 2.49 -1.02 6.55
C GLY A 69 2.24 -2.32 5.79
N LYS A 70 1.70 -2.28 4.56
CA LYS A 70 1.47 -3.50 3.77
C LYS A 70 2.74 -4.07 3.16
N MET A 71 3.89 -3.39 3.27
CA MET A 71 5.18 -3.87 2.79
C MET A 71 6.26 -3.65 3.85
N ALA A 72 7.15 -4.62 4.01
CA ALA A 72 8.31 -4.57 4.89
C ALA A 72 9.47 -5.36 4.27
N GLU A 73 10.71 -5.02 4.62
CA GLU A 73 11.91 -5.69 4.12
C GLU A 73 12.73 -6.26 5.27
N SER A 74 13.33 -7.43 5.05
CA SER A 74 14.30 -8.01 5.96
C SER A 74 15.19 -9.00 5.24
N ASN A 75 16.51 -8.83 5.39
CA ASN A 75 17.54 -9.72 4.82
C ASN A 75 17.37 -9.91 3.30
N GLY A 76 17.05 -8.83 2.59
CA GLY A 76 16.86 -8.82 1.13
C GLY A 76 15.56 -9.45 0.65
N TRP A 77 14.69 -9.91 1.54
CA TRP A 77 13.32 -10.30 1.20
C TRP A 77 12.36 -9.15 1.45
N VAL A 78 11.50 -8.87 0.48
CA VAL A 78 10.37 -7.97 0.68
C VAL A 78 9.12 -8.80 0.94
N TYR A 79 8.49 -8.57 2.09
CA TYR A 79 7.22 -9.14 2.48
C TYR A 79 6.11 -8.15 2.18
N TYR A 80 5.00 -8.62 1.62
CA TYR A 80 3.87 -7.76 1.30
C TYR A 80 2.53 -8.45 1.52
N ALA A 81 1.54 -7.69 1.97
CA ALA A 81 0.18 -8.16 2.19
C ALA A 81 -0.67 -8.02 0.93
N VAL A 82 -1.54 -9.00 0.73
CA VAL A 82 -2.50 -9.07 -0.35
C VAL A 82 -3.84 -9.40 0.30
N ASN A 83 -4.79 -8.47 0.23
CA ASN A 83 -6.12 -8.68 0.82
C ASN A 83 -6.96 -9.60 -0.08
N GLY A 84 -7.75 -10.47 0.52
CA GLY A 84 -8.62 -11.42 -0.16
C GLY A 84 -9.37 -12.31 0.83
N ASP A 85 -9.97 -13.40 0.33
CA ASP A 85 -10.55 -14.45 1.17
C ASP A 85 -9.47 -15.40 1.70
N LYS A 86 -9.90 -16.51 2.32
CA LYS A 86 -9.02 -17.60 2.78
C LYS A 86 -8.09 -18.20 1.71
N ASN A 87 -8.44 -18.13 0.43
CA ASN A 87 -7.75 -18.73 -0.71
C ASN A 87 -6.83 -17.76 -1.45
N THR A 88 -7.11 -16.46 -1.47
CA THR A 88 -6.27 -15.47 -2.19
C THR A 88 -5.55 -14.50 -1.27
N GLY A 89 -6.11 -14.23 -0.09
CA GLY A 89 -5.54 -13.37 0.93
C GLY A 89 -4.31 -13.98 1.59
N GLY A 90 -3.35 -13.13 1.95
CA GLY A 90 -2.17 -13.58 2.68
C GLY A 90 -1.03 -12.58 2.71
N ILE A 91 0.07 -13.03 3.30
CA ILE A 91 1.38 -12.37 3.20
C ILE A 91 2.21 -13.16 2.21
N TYR A 92 2.79 -12.46 1.25
CA TYR A 92 3.69 -12.97 0.24
C TYR A 92 5.10 -12.42 0.48
N ARG A 93 6.12 -13.05 -0.10
CA ARG A 93 7.47 -12.48 -0.16
C ARG A 93 8.12 -12.67 -1.52
N THR A 94 9.04 -11.77 -1.84
CA THR A 94 9.81 -11.76 -3.10
C THR A 94 11.27 -11.33 -2.85
N LYS A 95 12.14 -11.70 -3.78
CA LYS A 95 13.55 -11.29 -3.85
C LYS A 95 13.93 -10.63 -5.19
N ASP A 96 13.03 -10.64 -6.16
CA ASP A 96 13.32 -10.35 -7.55
C ASP A 96 12.45 -9.21 -8.09
N GLN A 97 12.22 -8.19 -7.26
CA GLN A 97 11.38 -7.03 -7.63
C GLN A 97 9.96 -7.46 -8.05
N PHE A 98 9.35 -8.38 -7.30
CA PHE A 98 7.96 -8.84 -7.48
C PHE A 98 7.71 -9.58 -8.81
N GLN A 99 8.76 -10.08 -9.47
CA GLN A 99 8.60 -10.92 -10.67
C GLN A 99 8.14 -12.33 -10.32
N THR A 100 8.61 -12.83 -9.17
CA THR A 100 8.12 -14.04 -8.54
C THR A 100 7.86 -13.78 -7.06
N SER A 101 6.80 -14.41 -6.55
CA SER A 101 6.39 -14.29 -5.16
C SER A 101 5.92 -15.62 -4.64
N GLU A 102 6.24 -15.89 -3.38
CA GLU A 102 5.71 -17.04 -2.65
C GLU A 102 4.79 -16.58 -1.53
N ARG A 103 3.68 -17.30 -1.33
CA ARG A 103 2.77 -17.07 -0.22
C ARG A 103 3.35 -17.70 1.05
N VAL A 104 3.53 -16.91 2.10
CA VAL A 104 4.14 -17.36 3.37
C VAL A 104 3.14 -17.50 4.51
N VAL A 105 2.10 -16.66 4.53
CA VAL A 105 0.99 -16.76 5.49
C VAL A 105 -0.30 -16.75 4.70
N GLU A 106 -1.14 -17.77 4.89
CA GLU A 106 -2.36 -17.97 4.12
C GLU A 106 -3.58 -17.45 4.87
N GLY A 107 -4.58 -16.95 4.12
CA GLY A 107 -5.89 -16.61 4.66
C GLY A 107 -5.91 -15.45 5.64
N VAL A 108 -4.91 -14.56 5.57
CA VAL A 108 -4.85 -13.36 6.41
C VAL A 108 -4.94 -12.09 5.58
N ASN A 109 -5.78 -11.15 6.02
CA ASN A 109 -5.77 -9.77 5.55
C ASN A 109 -4.88 -8.93 6.46
N ALA A 110 -3.61 -8.80 6.08
CA ALA A 110 -2.57 -8.24 6.93
C ALA A 110 -2.35 -6.73 6.67
N SER A 111 -2.10 -5.99 7.73
CA SER A 111 -1.63 -4.60 7.73
C SER A 111 -0.62 -4.37 8.84
N TYR A 112 0.11 -3.26 8.79
CA TYR A 112 1.15 -2.88 9.75
C TYR A 112 2.18 -4.01 9.98
N ILE A 113 2.66 -4.61 8.88
CA ILE A 113 3.66 -5.67 8.92
C ILE A 113 4.96 -5.10 9.49
N ASN A 114 5.50 -5.76 10.51
CA ASN A 114 6.82 -5.52 11.09
C ASN A 114 7.58 -6.85 11.13
N ILE A 115 8.89 -6.82 10.90
CA ILE A 115 9.75 -8.01 10.89
C ILE A 115 10.80 -7.88 11.98
N LYS A 116 10.80 -8.80 12.95
CA LYS A 116 11.82 -8.82 14.01
C LYS A 116 12.13 -10.24 14.45
N ASN A 117 13.38 -10.53 14.75
CA ASN A 117 13.83 -11.81 15.30
C ASN A 117 13.29 -13.03 14.52
N LYS A 118 13.31 -12.97 13.17
CA LYS A 118 12.77 -14.00 12.26
C LYS A 118 11.27 -14.29 12.43
N ALA A 119 10.51 -13.32 12.92
CA ALA A 119 9.06 -13.37 12.97
C ALA A 119 8.43 -12.16 12.29
N LEU A 120 7.25 -12.36 11.72
CA LEU A 120 6.36 -11.30 11.27
C LEU A 120 5.40 -10.95 12.40
N TYR A 121 5.18 -9.66 12.61
CA TYR A 121 4.18 -9.11 13.51
C TYR A 121 3.27 -8.22 12.69
N PHE A 122 1.97 -8.45 12.71
CA PHE A 122 1.04 -7.72 11.85
C PHE A 122 -0.36 -7.70 12.44
N ILE A 123 -1.16 -6.77 11.97
CA ILE A 123 -2.59 -6.70 12.28
C ILE A 123 -3.34 -7.49 11.22
N HIS A 124 -4.10 -8.49 11.67
CA HIS A 124 -5.07 -9.20 10.84
C HIS A 124 -6.46 -8.64 11.10
N THR A 125 -7.17 -8.25 10.04
CA THR A 125 -8.59 -7.91 10.10
C THR A 125 -9.41 -9.06 9.53
N ASP A 126 -10.30 -9.63 10.35
CA ASP A 126 -11.25 -10.65 9.91
C ASP A 126 -12.40 -9.96 9.17
N GLU A 127 -12.45 -10.14 7.85
CA GLU A 127 -13.51 -9.54 7.01
C GLU A 127 -14.81 -10.36 7.01
N GLU A 128 -14.80 -11.64 7.44
CA GLU A 128 -16.01 -12.49 7.46
C GLU A 128 -16.85 -12.26 8.72
N LYS A 129 -16.21 -11.85 9.82
CA LYS A 129 -16.92 -11.41 11.02
C LYS A 129 -17.31 -9.94 10.85
N ASN A 130 -18.61 -9.68 10.68
CA ASN A 130 -19.28 -8.36 10.58
C ASN A 130 -18.97 -7.34 11.71
N ALA A 131 -17.96 -7.57 12.56
CA ALA A 131 -17.48 -6.68 13.60
C ALA A 131 -16.08 -6.08 13.31
N GLY A 132 -15.39 -6.47 12.22
CA GLY A 132 -14.08 -5.88 11.87
C GLY A 132 -13.01 -6.04 12.96
N LEU A 133 -13.17 -7.04 13.83
CA LEU A 133 -12.26 -7.30 14.94
C LEU A 133 -10.87 -7.54 14.37
N SER A 134 -9.94 -6.70 14.81
CA SER A 134 -8.55 -6.77 14.40
C SER A 134 -7.71 -7.39 15.50
N SER A 135 -6.72 -8.19 15.12
CA SER A 135 -5.83 -8.88 16.08
C SER A 135 -4.38 -8.69 15.69
N LEU A 136 -3.52 -8.51 16.69
CA LEU A 136 -2.09 -8.59 16.52
C LEU A 136 -1.66 -10.06 16.45
N MET A 137 -1.16 -10.44 15.29
CA MET A 137 -0.66 -11.76 14.97
C MET A 137 0.86 -11.78 15.04
N LYS A 138 1.42 -12.93 15.42
CA LYS A 138 2.84 -13.27 15.28
C LYS A 138 2.95 -14.52 14.42
N TYR A 139 3.73 -14.42 13.35
CA TYR A 139 4.10 -15.57 12.53
C TYR A 139 5.60 -15.83 12.66
N ASP A 140 5.97 -16.98 13.20
CA ASP A 140 7.36 -17.43 13.24
C ASP A 140 7.73 -18.05 11.89
N ILE A 141 8.69 -17.43 11.22
CA ILE A 141 9.09 -17.80 9.85
C ILE A 141 9.76 -19.18 9.82
N SER A 142 10.40 -19.59 10.93
CA SER A 142 11.23 -20.80 10.97
C SER A 142 10.40 -22.06 11.12
N ASN A 143 9.39 -22.04 11.98
CA ASN A 143 8.50 -23.18 12.24
C ASN A 143 7.11 -23.03 11.62
N LYS A 144 6.85 -21.94 10.89
CA LYS A 144 5.58 -21.61 10.22
C LYS A 144 4.38 -21.57 11.16
N LYS A 145 4.59 -21.18 12.42
CA LYS A 145 3.53 -21.07 13.42
C LYS A 145 2.93 -19.67 13.42
N LEU A 146 1.60 -19.62 13.33
CA LEU A 146 0.82 -18.40 13.48
C LEU A 146 0.13 -18.39 14.85
N ASP A 147 0.41 -17.37 15.64
CA ASP A 147 -0.16 -17.16 16.97
C ASP A 147 -0.86 -15.80 17.06
N THR A 148 -1.99 -15.73 17.75
CA THR A 148 -2.62 -14.47 18.14
C THR A 148 -1.95 -13.97 19.42
N LEU A 149 -1.26 -12.82 19.36
CA LEU A 149 -0.63 -12.22 20.55
C LEU A 149 -1.62 -11.38 21.35
N LYS A 150 -2.43 -10.57 20.66
CA LYS A 150 -3.44 -9.71 21.27
C LYS A 150 -4.67 -9.67 20.36
N ALA A 151 -5.83 -9.83 20.95
CA ALA A 151 -7.10 -9.57 20.30
C ALA A 151 -7.48 -8.08 20.47
N ASP A 152 -8.39 -7.61 19.63
CA ASP A 152 -8.98 -6.27 19.69
C ASP A 152 -7.94 -5.13 19.65
N THR A 153 -7.04 -5.22 18.68
CA THR A 153 -6.04 -4.18 18.43
C THR A 153 -5.81 -4.02 16.93
N ASN A 154 -5.56 -2.78 16.51
CA ASN A 154 -5.58 -2.38 15.10
C ASN A 154 -4.28 -1.74 14.62
N TYR A 155 -3.24 -1.74 15.44
CA TYR A 155 -1.94 -1.16 15.11
C TYR A 155 -0.79 -1.90 15.78
N VAL A 156 0.34 -2.02 15.08
CA VAL A 156 1.59 -2.49 15.67
C VAL A 156 2.78 -1.76 15.06
N TYR A 157 3.73 -1.41 15.90
CA TYR A 157 5.02 -0.86 15.53
C TYR A 157 6.11 -1.52 16.36
N ILE A 158 7.30 -1.70 15.80
CA ILE A 158 8.45 -2.22 16.53
C ILE A 158 9.57 -1.17 16.50
N LYS A 159 10.31 -1.05 17.59
CA LYS A 159 11.60 -0.36 17.61
C LYS A 159 12.55 -1.12 18.50
N ASP A 160 13.71 -1.44 17.97
CA ASP A 160 14.70 -2.29 18.60
C ASP A 160 14.10 -3.62 19.06
N GLN A 161 13.92 -3.83 20.37
CA GLN A 161 13.32 -5.04 20.96
C GLN A 161 11.96 -4.75 21.63
N THR A 162 11.34 -3.63 21.31
CA THR A 162 10.08 -3.19 21.90
C THR A 162 8.99 -3.17 20.83
N LEU A 163 7.88 -3.84 21.12
CA LEU A 163 6.66 -3.80 20.32
C LEU A 163 5.67 -2.85 20.97
N PHE A 164 5.08 -1.95 20.19
CA PHE A 164 4.10 -0.95 20.60
C PHE A 164 2.75 -1.29 19.99
N TYR A 165 1.69 -1.28 20.80
CA TYR A 165 0.33 -1.52 20.32
C TYR A 165 -0.71 -0.74 21.16
N PRO A 166 -1.85 -0.34 20.59
CA PRO A 166 -2.92 0.29 21.34
C PRO A 166 -3.66 -0.76 22.18
N LYS A 167 -3.90 -0.40 23.44
CA LYS A 167 -4.64 -1.19 24.43
C LYS A 167 -5.80 -0.36 24.97
N LYS A 168 -7.01 -0.94 24.95
CA LYS A 168 -8.18 -0.39 25.64
C LYS A 168 -8.08 -0.67 27.13
N TYR A 169 -8.29 0.36 27.94
CA TYR A 169 -8.22 0.31 29.41
C TYR A 169 -9.59 0.38 30.06
N SER A 170 -10.48 1.18 29.49
CA SER A 170 -11.84 1.37 29.97
C SER A 170 -12.68 1.99 28.85
N GLU A 171 -13.94 2.26 29.17
CA GLU A 171 -14.85 3.00 28.32
C GLU A 171 -15.55 4.06 29.17
N HIS A 172 -15.61 5.30 28.67
CA HIS A 172 -16.27 6.40 29.36
C HIS A 172 -17.12 7.20 28.37
N GLY A 173 -18.43 7.26 28.64
CA GLY A 173 -19.37 8.00 27.80
C GLY A 173 -19.49 7.49 26.36
N GLY A 174 -19.31 6.17 26.14
CA GLY A 174 -19.33 5.55 24.82
C GLY A 174 -18.04 5.72 24.01
N PHE A 175 -16.96 6.21 24.63
CA PHE A 175 -15.64 6.30 24.02
C PHE A 175 -14.63 5.41 24.73
N ASP A 176 -13.82 4.71 23.94
CA ASP A 176 -12.71 3.91 24.46
C ASP A 176 -11.63 4.79 25.06
N ILE A 177 -11.17 4.43 26.26
CA ILE A 177 -9.94 4.96 26.82
C ILE A 177 -8.81 4.04 26.41
N VAL A 178 -7.90 4.57 25.60
CA VAL A 178 -6.81 3.82 25.00
C VAL A 178 -5.47 4.42 25.40
N GLY A 179 -4.43 3.59 25.35
CA GLY A 179 -3.04 4.04 25.43
C GLY A 179 -2.14 3.07 24.67
N VAL A 180 -0.88 3.44 24.45
CA VAL A 180 0.09 2.55 23.81
C VAL A 180 0.83 1.74 24.86
N ALA A 181 0.53 0.45 24.92
CA ALA A 181 1.27 -0.51 25.72
C ALA A 181 2.53 -0.97 24.98
N LYS A 182 3.51 -1.47 25.74
CA LYS A 182 4.79 -1.96 25.21
C LYS A 182 5.01 -3.41 25.58
N ILE A 183 5.56 -4.21 24.68
CA ILE A 183 6.02 -5.57 24.94
C ILE A 183 7.51 -5.65 24.64
N ASN A 184 8.30 -6.09 25.61
CA ASN A 184 9.69 -6.45 25.36
C ASN A 184 9.74 -7.81 24.66
N LEU A 185 10.20 -7.83 23.41
CA LEU A 185 10.21 -9.03 22.56
C LEU A 185 11.21 -10.11 23.03
N LYS A 186 12.18 -9.76 23.89
CA LYS A 186 13.14 -10.70 24.46
C LYS A 186 12.58 -11.42 25.69
N THR A 187 11.87 -10.69 26.56
CA THR A 187 11.38 -11.23 27.84
C THR A 187 9.89 -11.58 27.83
N GLY A 188 9.13 -11.04 26.88
CA GLY A 188 7.66 -11.12 26.84
C GLY A 188 6.96 -10.20 27.84
N GLN A 189 7.72 -9.41 28.62
CA GLN A 189 7.15 -8.53 29.63
C GLN A 189 6.39 -7.38 28.98
N GLU A 190 5.18 -7.11 29.48
CA GLU A 190 4.33 -6.00 29.06
C GLU A 190 4.42 -4.84 30.06
N GLU A 191 4.53 -3.63 29.53
CA GLU A 191 4.48 -2.36 30.26
C GLU A 191 3.21 -1.61 29.84
N GLU A 192 2.47 -1.11 30.83
CA GLU A 192 1.25 -0.33 30.60
C GLU A 192 1.55 1.06 30.03
N ALA A 193 0.59 1.62 29.30
CA ALA A 193 0.70 2.96 28.76
C ALA A 193 0.80 4.01 29.87
N ALA A 194 1.87 4.82 29.83
CA ALA A 194 2.06 5.96 30.72
C ALA A 194 1.04 7.09 30.44
N PHE A 195 0.60 7.21 29.18
CA PHE A 195 -0.41 8.18 28.75
C PHE A 195 -1.63 7.45 28.18
N LYS A 196 -2.83 7.94 28.56
CA LYS A 196 -4.11 7.39 28.13
C LYS A 196 -5.01 8.52 27.66
N ASN A 197 -5.72 8.31 26.55
CA ASN A 197 -6.65 9.27 25.97
C ASN A 197 -7.95 8.59 25.57
N SER A 198 -9.00 9.38 25.38
CA SER A 198 -10.22 8.92 24.73
C SER A 198 -10.02 8.84 23.21
N GLY A 199 -10.42 7.74 22.58
CA GLY A 199 -10.36 7.53 21.13
C GLY A 199 -9.37 6.44 20.69
N TRP A 200 -8.43 6.80 19.82
CA TRP A 200 -7.36 5.95 19.30
C TRP A 200 -5.99 6.57 19.58
N SER A 201 -4.97 5.72 19.56
CA SER A 201 -3.58 6.08 19.85
C SER A 201 -2.64 5.21 19.03
N ARG A 202 -1.55 5.77 18.50
CA ARG A 202 -0.50 5.04 17.80
C ARG A 202 0.85 5.73 17.92
N THR A 203 1.91 4.94 17.86
CA THR A 203 3.30 5.43 17.86
C THR A 203 3.74 5.72 16.43
N ILE A 204 4.27 6.92 16.15
CA ILE A 204 4.94 7.22 14.86
C ILE A 204 6.40 6.76 14.94
N ASP A 205 7.08 7.19 15.98
CA ASP A 205 8.38 6.70 16.44
C ASP A 205 8.30 6.53 17.96
N ASP A 206 9.19 5.78 18.60
CA ASP A 206 9.13 5.47 20.05
C ASP A 206 8.93 6.69 20.97
N SER A 207 9.43 7.85 20.55
CA SER A 207 9.33 9.13 21.28
C SER A 207 8.14 10.00 20.86
N ILE A 208 7.38 9.61 19.83
CA ILE A 208 6.30 10.41 19.24
C ILE A 208 5.00 9.60 19.24
N LEU A 209 4.07 10.03 20.10
CA LEU A 209 2.71 9.52 20.16
C LEU A 209 1.78 10.36 19.29
N HIS A 210 0.98 9.69 18.46
CA HIS A 210 -0.09 10.29 17.67
C HIS A 210 -1.43 9.76 18.14
N TRP A 211 -2.32 10.66 18.53
CA TRP A 211 -3.60 10.33 19.12
C TRP A 211 -4.64 11.36 18.72
N ASN A 212 -5.92 11.08 19.01
CA ASN A 212 -7.02 12.00 18.74
C ASN A 212 -7.66 12.53 20.03
N LYS A 213 -8.17 13.76 19.95
CA LYS A 213 -8.99 14.41 20.97
C LYS A 213 -10.10 15.19 20.26
N ASN A 214 -11.36 14.98 20.66
CA ASN A 214 -12.53 15.70 20.13
C ASN A 214 -12.59 15.74 18.58
N ARG A 215 -12.32 14.61 17.90
CA ARG A 215 -12.23 14.50 16.42
C ARG A 215 -11.08 15.26 15.75
N GLY A 216 -10.26 16.00 16.49
CA GLY A 216 -8.99 16.58 16.01
C GLY A 216 -7.81 15.62 16.14
N THR A 217 -6.62 16.12 15.82
CA THR A 217 -5.37 15.33 15.79
C THR A 217 -4.29 15.96 16.67
N GLN A 218 -3.53 15.10 17.35
CA GLN A 218 -2.55 15.48 18.38
C GLN A 218 -1.27 14.67 18.22
N MET A 219 -0.14 15.33 18.43
CA MET A 219 1.18 14.70 18.42
C MET A 219 1.95 15.10 19.67
N THR A 220 2.34 14.12 20.48
CA THR A 220 3.06 14.35 21.73
C THR A 220 4.48 13.80 21.63
N LYS A 221 5.46 14.63 22.00
CA LYS A 221 6.88 14.30 22.11
C LYS A 221 7.44 14.98 23.36
N ASP A 222 8.13 14.23 24.21
CA ASP A 222 8.76 14.74 25.45
C ASP A 222 7.80 15.58 26.32
N ASN A 223 6.59 15.07 26.55
CA ASN A 223 5.49 15.72 27.31
C ASN A 223 4.97 17.05 26.74
N LYS A 224 5.41 17.47 25.55
CA LYS A 224 4.79 18.57 24.81
C LYS A 224 3.91 18.03 23.70
N THR A 225 2.81 18.73 23.44
CA THR A 225 1.82 18.32 22.46
C THR A 225 1.60 19.42 21.44
N TRP A 226 1.78 19.07 20.17
CA TRP A 226 1.20 19.82 19.06
C TRP A 226 -0.26 19.42 18.92
N SER A 227 -1.16 20.40 18.98
CA SER A 227 -2.61 20.16 19.03
C SER A 227 -3.36 21.01 18.03
N LYS A 228 -4.19 20.36 17.21
CA LYS A 228 -5.15 21.00 16.32
C LYS A 228 -6.54 20.44 16.62
N GLU A 229 -7.11 20.95 17.72
CA GLU A 229 -8.44 20.52 18.19
C GLU A 229 -9.51 20.88 17.13
N ASN A 230 -10.44 19.96 16.90
CA ASN A 230 -11.60 20.08 15.99
C ASN A 230 -11.36 20.26 14.48
N TYR A 231 -10.13 20.42 13.97
CA TYR A 231 -9.94 20.87 12.56
C TYR A 231 -8.77 20.27 11.77
N ALA A 232 -8.18 19.14 12.14
CA ALA A 232 -7.19 18.51 11.27
C ALA A 232 -7.19 16.98 11.30
N THR A 233 -6.84 16.38 10.16
CA THR A 233 -6.56 14.95 10.03
C THR A 233 -5.18 14.72 9.42
N ILE A 234 -4.60 13.55 9.70
CA ILE A 234 -3.27 13.18 9.21
C ILE A 234 -3.36 11.85 8.46
N SER A 235 -3.11 11.91 7.15
CA SER A 235 -3.17 10.72 6.29
C SER A 235 -1.88 9.89 6.37
N SER A 236 -0.72 10.56 6.49
CA SER A 236 0.59 9.93 6.56
C SER A 236 1.60 10.80 7.31
N ALA A 237 2.56 10.17 7.98
CA ALA A 237 3.63 10.84 8.70
C ALA A 237 4.93 10.04 8.63
N THR A 238 6.05 10.73 8.76
CA THR A 238 7.38 10.14 8.87
C THR A 238 8.26 10.94 9.81
N TYR A 239 9.19 10.27 10.49
CA TYR A 239 10.24 10.89 11.28
C TYR A 239 11.56 10.62 10.57
N ASN A 240 12.18 11.68 10.04
CA ASN A 240 13.37 11.57 9.21
C ASN A 240 14.36 12.67 9.58
N ASN A 241 15.62 12.31 9.84
CA ASN A 241 16.67 13.24 10.28
C ASN A 241 16.21 14.15 11.42
N GLU A 242 15.63 13.54 12.47
CA GLU A 242 15.15 14.22 13.68
C GLU A 242 13.98 15.20 13.47
N LYS A 243 13.41 15.24 12.27
CA LYS A 243 12.27 16.08 11.92
C LYS A 243 11.02 15.24 11.67
N LEU A 244 9.90 15.73 12.16
CA LEU A 244 8.59 15.15 11.92
C LEU A 244 7.94 15.82 10.73
N TYR A 245 7.56 15.01 9.74
CA TYR A 245 6.78 15.46 8.60
C TYR A 245 5.44 14.74 8.61
N ALA A 246 4.36 15.44 8.28
CA ALA A 246 3.04 14.85 8.12
C ALA A 246 2.28 15.46 6.95
N VAL A 247 1.44 14.67 6.29
CA VAL A 247 0.38 15.22 5.44
C VAL A 247 -0.79 15.56 6.33
N VAL A 248 -1.17 16.84 6.35
CA VAL A 248 -2.21 17.39 7.22
C VAL A 248 -3.31 18.00 6.35
N ASP A 249 -4.55 17.65 6.65
CA ASP A 249 -5.74 18.23 6.04
C ASP A 249 -6.50 19.03 7.10
N PHE A 250 -6.63 20.35 6.88
CA PHE A 250 -7.31 21.29 7.76
C PHE A 250 -8.78 21.55 7.38
N SER A 251 -9.30 20.90 6.32
CA SER A 251 -10.59 21.22 5.69
C SER A 251 -11.83 20.67 6.42
N LEU A 252 -11.71 20.27 7.69
CA LEU A 252 -12.85 19.76 8.46
C LEU A 252 -13.93 20.87 8.62
N PRO A 253 -15.22 20.50 8.51
CA PRO A 253 -16.26 21.36 7.96
C PRO A 253 -16.80 22.48 8.86
N PHE A 254 -16.19 22.79 10.01
CA PHE A 254 -16.78 23.72 10.97
C PHE A 254 -16.17 25.12 11.00
N GLU A 255 -15.05 25.41 10.31
CA GLU A 255 -14.47 26.76 10.29
C GLU A 255 -13.81 27.14 8.96
N THR A 256 -13.81 28.45 8.69
CA THR A 256 -13.18 29.17 7.57
C THR A 256 -11.65 29.15 7.67
N ASN A 257 -11.04 27.98 7.85
CA ASN A 257 -9.59 27.86 7.99
C ASN A 257 -8.91 28.03 6.62
N GLU A 258 -7.99 28.98 6.54
CA GLU A 258 -7.21 29.29 5.32
C GLU A 258 -6.01 28.35 5.12
N ALA A 259 -5.76 27.42 6.06
CA ALA A 259 -4.64 26.51 6.00
C ALA A 259 -4.82 25.45 4.89
N GLU A 260 -3.82 25.34 4.03
CA GLU A 260 -3.86 24.44 2.87
C GLU A 260 -3.62 22.98 3.27
N HIS A 261 -4.28 22.04 2.59
CA HIS A 261 -3.94 20.62 2.72
C HIS A 261 -2.56 20.39 2.09
N GLY A 262 -1.65 19.72 2.81
CA GLY A 262 -0.36 19.35 2.23
C GLY A 262 0.62 18.69 3.17
N ILE A 263 1.89 18.60 2.75
CA ILE A 263 3.00 18.14 3.59
C ILE A 263 3.49 19.30 4.47
N TYR A 264 3.51 19.07 5.77
CA TYR A 264 4.04 19.97 6.78
C TYR A 264 5.27 19.38 7.47
N GLU A 265 6.23 20.24 7.80
CA GLU A 265 7.17 19.99 8.89
C GLU A 265 6.50 20.42 10.20
N ILE A 266 6.44 19.55 11.20
CA ILE A 266 5.79 19.80 12.49
C ILE A 266 6.85 19.89 13.57
N ASP A 267 6.91 21.04 14.24
CA ASP A 267 7.69 21.24 15.46
C ASP A 267 6.78 21.08 16.68
N VAL A 268 6.81 19.89 17.27
CA VAL A 268 6.05 19.56 18.49
C VAL A 268 6.50 20.40 19.68
N GLN A 269 7.78 20.79 19.73
CA GLN A 269 8.35 21.50 20.87
C GLN A 269 7.94 22.98 20.90
N GLN A 270 7.72 23.56 19.73
CA GLN A 270 7.26 24.94 19.54
C GLN A 270 5.76 25.05 19.24
N ASN A 271 5.05 23.93 19.12
CA ASN A 271 3.65 23.88 18.68
C ASN A 271 3.41 24.65 17.37
N ASN A 272 4.26 24.39 16.38
CA ASN A 272 4.27 25.09 15.10
C ASN A 272 4.35 24.11 13.92
N GLU A 273 3.91 24.56 12.74
CA GLU A 273 3.96 23.80 11.51
C GLU A 273 4.32 24.68 10.32
N LYS A 274 5.07 24.11 9.37
CA LYS A 274 5.48 24.80 8.14
C LYS A 274 5.08 23.97 6.92
N LEU A 275 4.24 24.54 6.06
CA LEU A 275 3.85 23.93 4.80
C LEU A 275 5.04 23.86 3.84
N LEU A 276 5.29 22.67 3.27
CA LEU A 276 6.39 22.39 2.35
C LEU A 276 5.90 22.03 0.94
N VAL A 277 4.73 21.38 0.84
CA VAL A 277 4.12 20.94 -0.42
C VAL A 277 2.60 21.05 -0.31
N LYS A 278 1.96 21.73 -1.26
CA LYS A 278 0.50 21.88 -1.35
C LYS A 278 -0.15 20.66 -2.02
N ASP A 279 -1.40 20.38 -1.65
CA ASP A 279 -2.30 19.39 -2.25
C ASP A 279 -1.80 17.95 -2.22
N ALA A 280 -0.76 17.67 -1.44
CA ALA A 280 -0.27 16.32 -1.23
C ALA A 280 -1.25 15.57 -0.32
N LEU A 281 -1.68 14.39 -0.74
CA LEU A 281 -2.73 13.60 -0.08
C LEU A 281 -2.15 12.46 0.76
N GLN A 282 -0.93 12.03 0.44
CA GLN A 282 -0.17 11.03 1.16
C GLN A 282 1.31 11.17 0.79
N MET A 283 2.22 10.75 1.67
CA MET A 283 3.66 10.77 1.39
C MET A 283 4.43 9.59 1.95
N ASN A 284 5.66 9.43 1.47
CA ASN A 284 6.75 8.70 2.11
C ASN A 284 8.10 9.35 1.72
N VAL A 285 9.20 8.89 2.30
CA VAL A 285 10.54 9.46 2.10
C VAL A 285 11.55 8.38 1.72
N LYS A 286 12.38 8.70 0.72
CA LYS A 286 13.61 7.98 0.38
C LYS A 286 14.77 8.97 0.50
N GLY A 287 15.64 8.74 1.48
CA GLY A 287 16.73 9.63 1.85
C GLY A 287 16.25 11.05 2.21
N ASP A 288 16.60 12.02 1.38
CA ASP A 288 16.27 13.44 1.51
C ASP A 288 15.16 13.90 0.54
N THR A 289 14.40 12.96 -0.01
CA THR A 289 13.40 13.21 -1.05
C THR A 289 12.02 12.75 -0.61
N PHE A 290 11.05 13.67 -0.63
CA PHE A 290 9.63 13.33 -0.53
C PHE A 290 9.16 12.66 -1.81
N TYR A 291 8.39 11.59 -1.64
CA TYR A 291 7.53 11.01 -2.65
C TYR A 291 6.10 11.16 -2.15
N TYR A 292 5.18 11.66 -2.98
CA TYR A 292 3.82 11.95 -2.54
C TYR A 292 2.79 11.82 -3.64
N LEU A 293 1.55 11.55 -3.22
CA LEU A 293 0.39 11.45 -4.09
C LEU A 293 -0.32 12.80 -4.18
N LYS A 294 -0.74 13.14 -5.39
CA LYS A 294 -1.78 14.13 -5.69
C LYS A 294 -2.89 13.43 -6.48
N LYS A 295 -4.02 14.09 -6.70
CA LYS A 295 -5.17 13.50 -7.43
C LYS A 295 -4.80 13.00 -8.83
N ASP A 296 -3.82 13.64 -9.45
CA ASP A 296 -3.42 13.40 -10.84
C ASP A 296 -2.16 12.53 -10.98
N GLY A 297 -1.54 12.09 -9.88
CA GLY A 297 -0.39 11.20 -9.95
C GLY A 297 0.54 11.20 -8.76
N VAL A 298 1.76 10.71 -9.00
CA VAL A 298 2.84 10.63 -8.01
C VAL A 298 3.95 11.59 -8.38
N TYR A 299 4.44 12.30 -7.37
CA TYR A 299 5.43 13.35 -7.47
C TYR A 299 6.61 13.07 -6.54
N LYS A 300 7.75 13.67 -6.86
CA LYS A 300 8.88 13.77 -5.92
C LYS A 300 9.47 15.16 -5.84
N LYS A 301 9.97 15.50 -4.66
CA LYS A 301 10.61 16.79 -4.34
C LYS A 301 11.64 16.61 -3.24
N LYS A 302 12.81 17.24 -3.37
CA LYS A 302 13.83 17.28 -2.32
C LYS A 302 13.30 18.05 -1.10
N ILE A 303 13.56 17.54 0.10
CA ILE A 303 13.05 18.09 1.37
C ILE A 303 13.54 19.53 1.59
N ASN A 304 14.84 19.76 1.35
CA ASN A 304 15.50 21.05 1.57
C ASN A 304 15.34 22.05 0.40
N GLY A 305 14.34 21.84 -0.46
CA GLY A 305 14.09 22.69 -1.62
C GLY A 305 14.47 22.02 -2.95
N GLY A 306 13.96 22.58 -4.04
CA GLY A 306 14.04 22.01 -5.38
C GLY A 306 12.67 21.94 -6.04
N ASN A 307 12.68 21.72 -7.36
CA ASN A 307 11.45 21.66 -8.15
C ASN A 307 10.75 20.31 -7.95
N GLU A 308 9.43 20.37 -7.85
CA GLU A 308 8.55 19.22 -7.93
C GLU A 308 8.68 18.55 -9.30
N LYS A 309 8.73 17.21 -9.31
CA LYS A 309 8.78 16.40 -10.55
C LYS A 309 7.69 15.34 -10.52
N VAL A 310 6.89 15.28 -11.58
CA VAL A 310 5.96 14.17 -11.82
C VAL A 310 6.75 12.91 -12.16
N ILE A 311 6.49 11.80 -11.49
CA ILE A 311 7.11 10.49 -11.76
C ILE A 311 6.11 9.44 -12.21
N TYR A 312 4.82 9.67 -11.94
CA TYR A 312 3.70 8.89 -12.44
C TYR A 312 2.54 9.84 -12.71
N ASN A 313 2.05 9.91 -13.94
CA ASN A 313 1.12 10.94 -14.43
C ASN A 313 -0.30 10.39 -14.68
N LYS A 314 -0.72 9.42 -13.88
CA LYS A 314 -2.06 8.83 -13.99
C LYS A 314 -2.77 9.00 -12.66
N ALA A 315 -4.05 9.32 -12.74
CA ALA A 315 -4.89 9.46 -11.56
C ALA A 315 -4.84 8.18 -10.72
N VAL A 316 -4.73 8.37 -9.41
CA VAL A 316 -4.69 7.32 -8.41
C VAL A 316 -5.67 7.71 -7.31
N GLU A 317 -6.51 6.76 -6.89
CA GLU A 317 -7.35 7.00 -5.72
C GLU A 317 -6.45 6.96 -4.46
N PRO A 318 -6.25 8.10 -3.77
CA PRO A 318 -5.27 8.22 -2.69
C PRO A 318 -5.59 7.35 -1.48
N THR A 319 -6.87 7.02 -1.26
CA THR A 319 -7.27 6.11 -0.18
C THR A 319 -6.97 4.64 -0.48
N LYS A 320 -6.58 4.32 -1.72
CA LYS A 320 -6.38 2.95 -2.23
C LYS A 320 -5.00 2.75 -2.85
N SER A 321 -4.15 3.74 -2.73
CA SER A 321 -2.80 3.78 -3.29
C SER A 321 -1.85 4.17 -2.16
N TYR A 322 -0.68 3.56 -2.09
CA TYR A 322 0.24 3.73 -0.98
C TYR A 322 1.68 3.80 -1.49
N LEU A 323 2.50 4.59 -0.81
CA LEU A 323 3.92 4.72 -1.10
C LEU A 323 4.75 3.96 -0.06
N TYR A 324 5.57 3.02 -0.52
CA TYR A 324 6.41 2.17 0.35
C TYR A 324 7.88 2.26 -0.01
N PHE A 325 8.71 2.57 0.99
CA PHE A 325 10.16 2.50 0.92
C PHE A 325 10.61 1.12 1.38
N VAL A 326 11.11 0.29 0.48
CA VAL A 326 11.60 -1.08 0.77
C VAL A 326 12.81 -1.39 -0.11
N ALA A 327 13.81 -2.07 0.46
CA ALA A 327 15.03 -2.45 -0.25
C ALA A 327 15.74 -1.27 -0.99
N GLY A 328 15.71 -0.07 -0.41
CA GLY A 328 16.33 1.13 -0.99
C GLY A 328 15.52 1.82 -2.08
N ASP A 329 14.35 1.29 -2.46
CA ASP A 329 13.50 1.79 -3.53
C ASP A 329 12.15 2.29 -3.03
N MET A 330 11.53 3.19 -3.80
CA MET A 330 10.17 3.65 -3.55
C MET A 330 9.20 2.95 -4.50
N TYR A 331 8.14 2.36 -3.94
CA TYR A 331 7.10 1.65 -4.67
C TYR A 331 5.75 2.32 -4.51
N LEU A 332 4.97 2.34 -5.59
CA LEU A 332 3.54 2.56 -5.57
C LEU A 332 2.84 1.20 -5.47
N TYR A 333 2.07 1.02 -4.41
CA TYR A 333 1.21 -0.15 -4.19
C TYR A 333 -0.26 0.29 -4.31
N THR A 334 -1.09 -0.49 -5.00
CA THR A 334 -2.54 -0.24 -5.09
C THR A 334 -3.33 -1.37 -4.47
N ASP A 335 -4.52 -1.09 -3.95
CA ASP A 335 -5.41 -2.12 -3.43
C ASP A 335 -5.90 -3.12 -4.50
N ASN A 336 -5.68 -2.83 -5.79
CA ASN A 336 -5.88 -3.80 -6.88
C ASN A 336 -4.68 -4.75 -7.10
N GLY A 337 -3.67 -4.71 -6.23
CA GLY A 337 -2.52 -5.62 -6.24
C GLY A 337 -1.36 -5.18 -7.13
N THR A 338 -1.45 -4.01 -7.79
CA THR A 338 -0.36 -3.45 -8.60
C THR A 338 0.74 -2.93 -7.69
N ILE A 339 1.97 -3.36 -7.93
CA ILE A 339 3.20 -2.89 -7.27
C ILE A 339 4.14 -2.38 -8.36
N MET A 340 4.51 -1.10 -8.28
CA MET A 340 5.35 -0.45 -9.27
C MET A 340 6.53 0.25 -8.59
N ASN A 341 7.75 -0.08 -9.00
CA ASN A 341 8.93 0.67 -8.62
C ASN A 341 8.90 2.03 -9.33
N LEU A 342 8.88 3.12 -8.56
CA LEU A 342 8.72 4.46 -9.11
C LEU A 342 9.99 5.03 -9.75
N ASP A 343 11.16 4.49 -9.40
CA ASP A 343 12.43 4.91 -9.97
C ASP A 343 12.72 4.19 -11.29
N THR A 344 12.48 2.88 -11.36
CA THR A 344 12.73 2.06 -12.57
C THR A 344 11.51 1.89 -13.47
N LYS A 345 10.31 2.25 -12.99
CA LYS A 345 9.00 2.07 -13.64
C LYS A 345 8.64 0.60 -13.92
N LYS A 346 9.36 -0.36 -13.34
CA LYS A 346 9.02 -1.78 -13.41
C LYS A 346 7.83 -2.10 -12.51
N SER A 347 6.99 -3.03 -12.94
CA SER A 347 5.83 -3.50 -12.18
C SER A 347 5.83 -5.02 -12.05
N ASN A 348 5.12 -5.52 -11.03
CA ASN A 348 4.76 -6.94 -10.93
C ASN A 348 3.84 -7.40 -12.08
N GLU A 349 3.24 -6.47 -12.82
CA GLU A 349 2.35 -6.74 -13.94
C GLU A 349 2.96 -6.28 -15.28
N VAL A 350 2.90 -7.16 -16.28
CA VAL A 350 3.43 -6.90 -17.63
C VAL A 350 2.32 -7.09 -18.65
N LYS A 351 2.19 -6.14 -19.59
CA LYS A 351 1.14 -6.09 -20.61
C LYS A 351 1.03 -7.35 -21.46
N ASP A 352 2.15 -8.00 -21.75
CA ASP A 352 2.19 -9.16 -22.65
C ASP A 352 2.36 -10.48 -21.89
N LYS A 353 2.06 -10.48 -20.58
CA LYS A 353 2.15 -11.66 -19.72
C LYS A 353 0.80 -11.93 -19.06
N LYS A 354 0.32 -13.17 -19.19
CA LYS A 354 -0.88 -13.63 -18.49
C LYS A 354 -0.66 -13.54 -16.98
N LEU A 355 -1.65 -13.00 -16.27
CA LEU A 355 -1.71 -13.04 -14.81
C LEU A 355 -1.86 -14.48 -14.29
N ALA A 356 -1.32 -14.75 -13.10
CA ALA A 356 -1.60 -15.99 -12.40
C ALA A 356 -3.08 -16.05 -11.97
N ASP A 357 -3.65 -17.26 -11.90
CA ASP A 357 -5.08 -17.46 -11.66
C ASP A 357 -5.56 -16.88 -10.31
N ASN A 358 -4.74 -17.00 -9.26
CA ASN A 358 -5.02 -16.39 -7.97
C ASN A 358 -5.04 -14.86 -8.02
N VAL A 359 -4.15 -14.23 -8.81
CA VAL A 359 -4.08 -12.78 -8.99
C VAL A 359 -5.30 -12.29 -9.77
N MET A 360 -5.72 -13.02 -10.82
CA MET A 360 -6.96 -12.68 -11.54
C MET A 360 -8.19 -12.77 -10.65
N LEU A 361 -8.33 -13.85 -9.88
CA LEU A 361 -9.45 -14.04 -8.96
C LEU A 361 -9.50 -12.91 -7.91
N GLN A 362 -8.35 -12.53 -7.37
CA GLN A 362 -8.26 -11.44 -6.41
C GLN A 362 -8.71 -10.10 -7.03
N LYS A 363 -8.28 -9.77 -8.26
CA LYS A 363 -8.73 -8.55 -8.95
C LYS A 363 -10.25 -8.54 -9.15
N VAL A 364 -10.84 -9.67 -9.50
CA VAL A 364 -12.30 -9.82 -9.64
C VAL A 364 -13.02 -9.55 -8.32
N TRP A 365 -12.51 -10.05 -7.21
CA TRP A 365 -13.11 -9.78 -5.90
C TRP A 365 -12.96 -8.34 -5.45
N ASN A 366 -11.78 -7.75 -5.63
CA ASN A 366 -11.57 -6.35 -5.27
C ASN A 366 -12.50 -5.44 -6.07
N ALA A 367 -12.67 -5.73 -7.36
CA ALA A 367 -13.62 -5.03 -8.22
C ALA A 367 -15.09 -5.25 -7.79
N GLN A 368 -15.47 -6.47 -7.46
CA GLN A 368 -16.82 -6.78 -6.95
C GLN A 368 -17.10 -6.01 -5.66
N LYS A 369 -16.18 -6.10 -4.70
CA LYS A 369 -16.25 -5.42 -3.39
C LYS A 369 -16.40 -3.91 -3.59
N GLU A 370 -15.68 -3.36 -4.56
CA GLU A 370 -15.76 -1.93 -4.84
C GLU A 370 -17.13 -1.48 -5.30
N LEU A 371 -17.74 -2.21 -6.23
CA LEU A 371 -19.08 -1.89 -6.69
C LEU A 371 -20.13 -2.08 -5.59
N THR A 372 -19.95 -3.07 -4.71
CA THR A 372 -20.74 -3.21 -3.48
C THR A 372 -20.57 -2.00 -2.56
N ASN A 373 -19.35 -1.48 -2.38
CA ASN A 373 -19.12 -0.28 -1.56
C ASN A 373 -19.85 0.95 -2.11
N VAL A 374 -19.89 1.13 -3.43
CA VAL A 374 -20.66 2.21 -4.08
C VAL A 374 -22.15 2.06 -3.77
N GLN A 375 -22.70 0.85 -3.91
CA GLN A 375 -24.10 0.58 -3.57
C GLN A 375 -24.40 0.86 -2.09
N MET A 376 -23.57 0.34 -1.18
CA MET A 376 -23.75 0.51 0.26
C MET A 376 -23.66 1.99 0.68
N ALA A 377 -22.80 2.79 0.02
CA ALA A 377 -22.70 4.22 0.28
C ALA A 377 -24.03 4.97 0.03
N ALA A 378 -24.82 4.55 -0.96
CA ALA A 378 -26.13 5.15 -1.24
C ALA A 378 -27.19 4.87 -0.17
N LEU A 379 -27.06 3.78 0.60
CA LEU A 379 -28.00 3.47 1.68
C LEU A 379 -27.95 4.48 2.84
N THR A 380 -26.85 5.23 2.94
CA THR A 380 -26.68 6.30 3.94
C THR A 380 -27.11 7.67 3.45
N GLY A 381 -27.39 7.79 2.14
CA GLY A 381 -27.78 9.04 1.50
C GLY A 381 -29.29 9.29 1.56
N ASN A 382 -29.66 10.57 1.48
CA ASN A 382 -31.08 10.94 1.38
C ASN A 382 -31.68 10.40 0.07
N PRO A 383 -32.76 9.61 0.12
CA PRO A 383 -33.37 9.03 -1.07
C PRO A 383 -34.12 10.10 -1.88
N LYS A 384 -34.00 10.02 -3.21
CA LYS A 384 -34.75 10.82 -4.19
C LYS A 384 -35.38 9.91 -5.22
N ARG A 385 -36.68 10.09 -5.47
CA ARG A 385 -37.38 9.32 -6.50
C ARG A 385 -37.17 9.96 -7.87
N VAL A 386 -36.71 9.18 -8.83
CA VAL A 386 -36.55 9.59 -10.24
C VAL A 386 -37.07 8.47 -11.12
N GLY A 387 -38.23 8.69 -11.75
CA GLY A 387 -38.95 7.64 -12.48
C GLY A 387 -39.33 6.47 -11.56
N ASP A 388 -38.97 5.26 -11.99
CA ASP A 388 -39.30 4.01 -11.30
C ASP A 388 -38.33 3.65 -10.16
N PHE A 389 -37.24 4.41 -10.00
CA PHE A 389 -36.20 4.12 -9.03
C PHE A 389 -36.16 5.18 -7.92
N SER A 390 -35.82 4.72 -6.72
CA SER A 390 -35.34 5.57 -5.62
C SER A 390 -33.82 5.58 -5.66
N TYR A 391 -33.20 6.75 -5.62
CA TYR A 391 -31.75 6.93 -5.66
C TYR A 391 -31.24 7.57 -4.37
N GLY A 392 -30.24 6.97 -3.75
CA GLY A 392 -29.55 7.51 -2.58
C GLY A 392 -28.36 8.34 -3.01
N GLU A 393 -28.20 9.53 -2.42
CA GLU A 393 -27.02 10.37 -2.62
C GLU A 393 -25.75 9.63 -2.15
N LEU A 394 -24.71 9.60 -2.98
CA LEU A 394 -23.41 9.07 -2.59
C LEU A 394 -22.70 10.15 -1.75
N VAL A 395 -22.89 10.14 -0.44
CA VAL A 395 -22.35 11.18 0.46
C VAL A 395 -20.84 11.04 0.70
N ASN A 396 -20.29 9.84 0.49
CA ASN A 396 -18.86 9.57 0.67
C ASN A 396 -18.03 10.37 -0.36
N PRO A 397 -17.06 11.21 0.06
CA PRO A 397 -16.26 12.04 -0.84
C PRO A 397 -15.58 11.29 -1.99
N ILE A 398 -15.24 10.01 -1.84
CA ILE A 398 -14.61 9.23 -2.92
C ILE A 398 -15.60 8.87 -4.05
N TYR A 399 -16.91 8.98 -3.83
CA TYR A 399 -17.96 8.65 -4.81
C TYR A 399 -18.88 9.82 -5.17
N ASN A 400 -18.88 10.89 -4.38
CA ASN A 400 -19.94 11.91 -4.41
C ASN A 400 -20.03 12.76 -5.68
N LYS A 401 -18.92 12.88 -6.42
CA LYS A 401 -18.82 13.59 -7.70
C LYS A 401 -18.39 12.62 -8.78
N LYS A 402 -18.80 12.90 -10.02
CA LYS A 402 -18.50 12.09 -11.19
C LYS A 402 -17.01 11.77 -11.30
N ASP A 403 -16.16 12.78 -11.29
CA ASP A 403 -14.71 12.61 -11.43
C ASP A 403 -14.09 11.77 -10.29
N ASN A 404 -14.62 11.90 -9.06
CA ASN A 404 -14.16 11.11 -7.91
C ASN A 404 -14.54 9.63 -8.07
N LEU A 405 -15.79 9.36 -8.48
CA LEU A 405 -16.27 8.00 -8.73
C LEU A 405 -15.48 7.35 -9.88
N GLU A 406 -15.30 8.05 -11.00
CA GLU A 406 -14.52 7.54 -12.15
C GLU A 406 -13.06 7.26 -11.75
N THR A 407 -12.42 8.17 -11.00
CA THR A 407 -11.05 7.97 -10.49
C THR A 407 -10.97 6.74 -9.60
N THR A 408 -11.91 6.59 -8.66
CA THR A 408 -11.95 5.45 -7.76
C THR A 408 -12.12 4.13 -8.51
N LEU A 409 -13.08 4.06 -9.43
CA LEU A 409 -13.34 2.86 -10.23
C LEU A 409 -12.18 2.52 -11.18
N SER A 410 -11.42 3.51 -11.65
CA SER A 410 -10.25 3.29 -12.54
C SER A 410 -9.13 2.48 -11.90
N THR A 411 -9.16 2.31 -10.58
CA THR A 411 -8.28 1.39 -9.84
C THR A 411 -8.53 -0.08 -10.23
N TYR A 412 -9.78 -0.41 -10.59
CA TYR A 412 -10.24 -1.79 -10.80
C TYR A 412 -10.77 -2.06 -12.21
N PHE A 413 -11.32 -1.04 -12.86
CA PHE A 413 -12.06 -1.15 -14.11
C PHE A 413 -11.42 -0.31 -15.23
N SER A 414 -11.59 -0.78 -16.45
CA SER A 414 -11.24 -0.04 -17.66
C SER A 414 -12.08 1.22 -17.83
N LYS A 415 -11.59 2.15 -18.65
CA LYS A 415 -12.37 3.31 -19.09
C LYS A 415 -13.68 2.90 -19.80
N SER A 416 -13.66 1.83 -20.60
CA SER A 416 -14.84 1.36 -21.33
C SER A 416 -15.92 0.87 -20.36
N PHE A 417 -15.55 0.03 -19.40
CA PHE A 417 -16.46 -0.47 -18.38
C PHE A 417 -17.08 0.69 -17.58
N ILE A 418 -16.27 1.64 -17.14
CA ILE A 418 -16.74 2.80 -16.37
C ILE A 418 -17.72 3.63 -17.20
N ALA A 419 -17.43 3.88 -18.49
CA ALA A 419 -18.30 4.65 -19.36
C ALA A 419 -19.67 3.99 -19.56
N GLU A 420 -19.73 2.66 -19.63
CA GLU A 420 -21.00 1.91 -19.66
C GLU A 420 -21.68 1.95 -18.28
N TYR A 421 -20.92 1.78 -17.20
CA TYR A 421 -21.42 1.79 -15.82
C TYR A 421 -22.14 3.09 -15.47
N MET A 422 -21.57 4.22 -15.90
CA MET A 422 -22.12 5.56 -15.72
C MET A 422 -23.39 5.81 -16.56
N LYS A 423 -23.64 5.02 -17.61
CA LYS A 423 -24.88 5.07 -18.42
C LYS A 423 -25.98 4.17 -17.87
N SER A 424 -25.68 3.31 -16.90
CA SER A 424 -26.63 2.38 -16.32
C SER A 424 -27.84 3.10 -15.70
N LYS A 425 -28.94 2.37 -15.59
CA LYS A 425 -30.10 2.84 -14.80
C LYS A 425 -29.79 2.94 -13.31
N TYR A 426 -28.71 2.33 -12.82
CA TYR A 426 -28.38 2.29 -11.40
C TYR A 426 -27.67 3.55 -10.92
N ILE A 427 -27.02 4.31 -11.80
CA ILE A 427 -26.31 5.53 -11.45
C ILE A 427 -26.98 6.75 -12.08
N LYS A 428 -27.09 7.82 -11.30
CA LYS A 428 -27.56 9.13 -11.78
C LYS A 428 -26.73 10.25 -11.19
N GLU A 429 -26.47 11.25 -12.02
CA GLU A 429 -25.99 12.55 -11.55
C GLU A 429 -27.19 13.49 -11.39
N LEU A 430 -27.41 13.99 -10.18
CA LEU A 430 -28.48 14.94 -9.87
C LEU A 430 -27.86 16.13 -9.14
N ASN A 431 -28.03 17.33 -9.68
CA ASN A 431 -27.48 18.58 -9.11
C ASN A 431 -25.96 18.50 -8.85
N GLY A 432 -25.20 17.94 -9.78
CA GLY A 432 -23.74 17.80 -9.68
C GLY A 432 -23.25 16.77 -8.65
N LYS A 433 -24.15 15.94 -8.12
CA LYS A 433 -23.84 14.86 -7.18
C LYS A 433 -24.24 13.50 -7.73
N MET A 434 -23.40 12.51 -7.49
CA MET A 434 -23.68 11.13 -7.86
C MET A 434 -24.67 10.50 -6.89
N HIS A 435 -25.58 9.70 -7.44
CA HIS A 435 -26.55 8.91 -6.71
C HIS A 435 -26.56 7.49 -7.27
N TYR A 436 -26.88 6.51 -6.41
CA TYR A 436 -27.04 5.12 -6.80
C TYR A 436 -28.44 4.62 -6.43
N ALA A 437 -29.02 3.75 -7.25
CA ALA A 437 -30.34 3.20 -7.04
C ALA A 437 -30.39 2.39 -5.74
N ILE A 438 -31.29 2.79 -4.84
CA ILE A 438 -31.58 2.08 -3.60
C ILE A 438 -32.57 0.96 -3.91
N GLY A 439 -32.22 -0.25 -3.49
CA GLY A 439 -33.06 -1.42 -3.59
C GLY A 439 -32.32 -2.63 -3.03
N ASP A 440 -33.07 -3.70 -2.77
CA ASP A 440 -32.47 -4.99 -2.47
C ASP A 440 -31.69 -5.46 -3.72
N PRO A 441 -30.37 -5.71 -3.62
CA PRO A 441 -29.61 -6.30 -4.71
C PRO A 441 -30.10 -7.71 -5.10
N GLY A 442 -31.01 -8.30 -4.32
CA GLY A 442 -31.68 -9.57 -4.57
C GLY A 442 -30.74 -10.77 -4.37
N SER A 443 -31.18 -11.96 -4.81
CA SER A 443 -30.37 -13.19 -4.66
C SER A 443 -28.98 -13.06 -5.30
N LYS A 444 -28.83 -12.19 -6.30
CA LYS A 444 -27.58 -11.97 -7.05
C LYS A 444 -26.48 -11.29 -6.24
N ALA A 445 -26.83 -10.60 -5.14
CA ALA A 445 -25.89 -9.97 -4.22
C ALA A 445 -24.99 -10.97 -3.50
N ALA A 446 -25.51 -12.17 -3.23
CA ALA A 446 -24.79 -13.21 -2.49
C ALA A 446 -23.92 -14.09 -3.38
N THR A 447 -23.66 -13.66 -4.61
CA THR A 447 -22.80 -14.44 -5.48
C THR A 447 -21.36 -14.03 -5.36
N LYS A 448 -20.52 -15.03 -5.15
CA LYS A 448 -19.06 -14.90 -5.02
C LYS A 448 -18.41 -15.55 -6.23
N PHE A 449 -17.39 -14.92 -6.77
CA PHE A 449 -16.48 -15.60 -7.70
C PHE A 449 -15.63 -16.58 -6.87
N THR A 450 -15.42 -17.81 -7.32
CA THR A 450 -14.78 -18.83 -6.48
C THR A 450 -13.47 -19.31 -7.06
N LYS A 451 -13.35 -19.35 -8.40
CA LYS A 451 -12.21 -19.99 -9.06
C LYS A 451 -12.05 -19.54 -10.51
N ILE A 452 -10.80 -19.35 -10.96
CA ILE A 452 -10.48 -19.30 -12.40
C ILE A 452 -10.44 -20.73 -12.94
N ILE A 453 -11.27 -21.03 -13.94
CA ILE A 453 -11.35 -22.34 -14.60
C ILE A 453 -10.33 -22.43 -15.73
N SER A 454 -10.27 -21.39 -16.55
CA SER A 454 -9.32 -21.24 -17.64
C SER A 454 -9.14 -19.75 -17.96
N ALA A 455 -8.00 -19.39 -18.54
CA ALA A 455 -7.77 -18.04 -19.01
C ALA A 455 -6.72 -18.01 -20.12
N GLU A 456 -6.98 -17.22 -21.15
CA GLU A 456 -6.15 -17.03 -22.34
C GLU A 456 -5.78 -15.55 -22.51
N LEU A 457 -4.51 -15.27 -22.80
CA LEU A 457 -4.05 -13.96 -23.22
C LEU A 457 -4.03 -13.92 -24.76
N LYS A 458 -4.88 -13.09 -25.35
CA LYS A 458 -5.00 -12.91 -26.80
C LYS A 458 -5.32 -11.46 -27.14
N ASP A 459 -4.65 -10.92 -28.16
CA ASP A 459 -4.87 -9.55 -28.65
C ASP A 459 -4.77 -8.47 -27.56
N GLY A 460 -3.85 -8.65 -26.59
CA GLY A 460 -3.65 -7.72 -25.48
C GLY A 460 -4.74 -7.75 -24.41
N LYS A 461 -5.59 -8.78 -24.41
CA LYS A 461 -6.66 -9.00 -23.42
C LYS A 461 -6.53 -10.37 -22.78
N ILE A 462 -6.90 -10.48 -21.51
CA ILE A 462 -7.06 -11.77 -20.86
C ILE A 462 -8.56 -12.08 -20.79
N LYS A 463 -8.97 -13.21 -21.39
CA LYS A 463 -10.32 -13.74 -21.24
C LYS A 463 -10.28 -14.93 -20.30
N ALA A 464 -10.98 -14.83 -19.18
CA ALA A 464 -11.02 -15.85 -18.15
C ALA A 464 -12.43 -16.43 -18.01
N GLN A 465 -12.54 -17.74 -17.98
CA GLN A 465 -13.74 -18.44 -17.50
C GLN A 465 -13.63 -18.57 -15.99
N VAL A 466 -14.60 -18.01 -15.28
CA VAL A 466 -14.61 -17.90 -13.82
C VAL A 466 -15.84 -18.61 -13.28
N GLU A 467 -15.66 -19.41 -12.25
CA GLU A 467 -16.73 -20.03 -11.49
C GLU A 467 -17.32 -19.02 -10.51
N THR A 468 -18.65 -19.00 -10.39
CA THR A 468 -19.36 -18.22 -9.38
C THR A 468 -20.30 -19.11 -8.59
N TYR A 469 -20.46 -18.84 -7.30
CA TYR A 469 -21.40 -19.52 -6.41
C TYR A 469 -22.35 -18.52 -5.76
N ASN A 470 -23.66 -18.77 -5.83
CA ASN A 470 -24.69 -17.98 -5.17
C ASN A 470 -25.14 -18.64 -3.87
N ASP A 471 -24.93 -17.99 -2.72
CA ASP A 471 -25.33 -18.55 -1.42
C ASP A 471 -26.86 -18.68 -1.25
N TYR A 472 -27.65 -17.79 -1.86
CA TYR A 472 -29.11 -17.81 -1.74
C TYR A 472 -29.75 -18.87 -2.63
N ASP A 473 -29.30 -18.95 -3.87
CA ASP A 473 -29.85 -19.89 -4.85
C ASP A 473 -29.20 -21.28 -4.74
N ASN A 474 -28.06 -21.38 -4.03
CA ASN A 474 -27.22 -22.58 -3.94
C ASN A 474 -26.83 -23.12 -5.33
N VAL A 475 -26.49 -22.21 -6.25
CA VAL A 475 -26.16 -22.52 -7.66
C VAL A 475 -24.73 -22.10 -7.95
N THR A 476 -24.03 -22.96 -8.71
CA THR A 476 -22.73 -22.66 -9.31
C THR A 476 -22.88 -22.41 -10.80
N GLU A 477 -22.30 -21.31 -11.29
CA GLU A 477 -22.32 -20.91 -12.71
C GLU A 477 -20.91 -20.66 -13.22
N LYS A 478 -20.76 -20.64 -14.56
CA LYS A 478 -19.53 -20.25 -15.24
C LYS A 478 -19.77 -18.98 -16.03
N VAL A 479 -18.89 -18.02 -15.85
CA VAL A 479 -19.03 -16.70 -16.48
C VAL A 479 -17.70 -16.25 -17.08
N GLU A 480 -17.75 -15.43 -18.13
CA GLU A 480 -16.54 -14.84 -18.72
C GLU A 480 -16.22 -13.50 -18.05
N VAL A 481 -14.97 -13.33 -17.64
CA VAL A 481 -14.40 -12.04 -17.22
C VAL A 481 -13.30 -11.65 -18.21
N GLU A 482 -13.33 -10.41 -18.68
CA GLU A 482 -12.30 -9.86 -19.57
C GLU A 482 -11.45 -8.85 -18.81
N PHE A 483 -10.12 -8.96 -18.93
CA PHE A 483 -9.16 -7.99 -18.43
C PHE A 483 -8.43 -7.32 -19.60
N ILE A 484 -8.10 -6.04 -19.43
CA ILE A 484 -7.25 -5.29 -20.34
C ILE A 484 -6.14 -4.57 -19.58
N TYR A 485 -5.03 -4.30 -20.26
CA TYR A 485 -3.92 -3.57 -19.66
C TYR A 485 -4.07 -2.07 -19.90
N GLU A 486 -4.52 -1.35 -18.87
CA GLU A 486 -4.67 0.10 -18.87
C GLU A 486 -3.96 0.70 -17.66
N ASN A 487 -3.46 1.93 -17.77
CA ASN A 487 -2.80 2.61 -16.66
C ASN A 487 -1.64 1.83 -16.01
N ASN A 488 -0.91 1.01 -16.78
CA ASN A 488 0.19 0.14 -16.30
C ASN A 488 -0.26 -0.98 -15.34
N GLN A 489 -1.52 -1.41 -15.45
CA GLN A 489 -2.06 -2.52 -14.70
C GLN A 489 -3.14 -3.26 -15.51
N TRP A 490 -3.37 -4.51 -15.16
CA TRP A 490 -4.51 -5.26 -15.63
C TRP A 490 -5.75 -4.88 -14.82
N VAL A 491 -6.78 -4.41 -15.53
CA VAL A 491 -8.08 -4.01 -14.98
C VAL A 491 -9.21 -4.74 -15.70
N ILE A 492 -10.37 -4.80 -15.06
CA ILE A 492 -11.55 -5.48 -15.59
C ILE A 492 -12.18 -4.62 -16.69
N ASN A 493 -12.31 -5.21 -17.87
CA ASN A 493 -13.03 -4.62 -19.00
C ASN A 493 -14.47 -5.13 -19.11
N ASN A 494 -14.71 -6.37 -18.71
CA ASN A 494 -16.04 -6.94 -18.65
C ASN A 494 -16.14 -7.90 -17.47
N MET A 495 -17.21 -7.75 -16.69
CA MET A 495 -17.51 -8.63 -15.57
C MET A 495 -19.03 -8.74 -15.40
N PRO A 496 -19.57 -9.96 -15.50
CA PRO A 496 -21.00 -10.18 -15.34
C PRO A 496 -21.44 -9.95 -13.90
N ARG A 497 -22.72 -9.62 -13.72
CA ARG A 497 -23.43 -9.29 -12.46
C ARG A 497 -23.47 -7.81 -12.04
N PHE A 498 -23.00 -6.90 -12.88
CA PHE A 498 -23.42 -5.47 -12.84
C PHE A 498 -24.27 -5.01 -14.02
N GLY A 499 -24.74 -5.97 -14.84
CA GLY A 499 -25.88 -5.85 -15.75
C GLY A 499 -26.18 -4.45 -16.26
N LEU A 500 -25.32 -3.96 -17.17
CA LEU A 500 -25.49 -2.67 -17.85
C LEU A 500 -26.48 -2.73 -19.03
N SER A 501 -27.21 -3.84 -19.14
CA SER A 501 -28.32 -4.04 -20.08
C SER A 501 -29.61 -3.41 -19.60
#